data_AF-A0A535MAL1-F1
#
_entry.id   AF-A0A535MAL1-F1
#
_cell.length_a   1.000
_cell.length_b   1.000
_cell.length_c   1.000
_cell.angle_alpha   90.00
_cell.angle_beta   90.00
_cell.angle_gamma   90.00
#
_symmetry.space_group_name_H-M   'P 1'
#
loop_
_entity.id
_entity.type
_entity.pdbx_description
1 polymer ?
#
loop_
_entity_poly.entity_id
_entity_poly.type
_entity_poly.pdbx_seq_one_letter_code
_entity_poly.pdbx_strand_id
1 'polypeptide(L)' 'MAGNRGPTGAELGGLGLFLAAAFIVPFLAGLALDAILRTSPFFLFLGLLAGIAAAAGGLFARWKRYQ' A
#
# COMPACT_ATOMS: atom_id res chain seq x y z
N MET A 1 0.37 -1.33 36.60
CA MET A 1 1.14 -0.49 35.66
C MET A 1 0.97 -1.08 34.26
N ALA A 2 0.03 -0.56 33.46
CA ALA A 2 -0.18 -1.04 32.10
C ALA A 2 0.98 -0.51 31.23
N GLY A 3 1.92 -1.38 30.88
CA GLY A 3 3.07 -1.03 30.07
C GLY A 3 2.63 -0.69 28.65
N ASN A 4 2.81 0.58 28.26
CA ASN A 4 2.78 1.04 26.87
C ASN A 4 3.95 0.39 26.11
N ARG A 5 3.82 -0.88 25.73
CA ARG A 5 4.78 -1.55 24.85
C ARG A 5 4.49 -1.04 23.44
N GLY A 6 5.35 -0.14 22.94
CA GLY A 6 5.29 0.32 21.57
C GLY A 6 5.37 -0.83 20.56
N PRO A 7 5.08 -0.56 19.27
CA PRO A 7 5.07 -1.58 18.23
C PRO A 7 6.37 -2.39 18.21
N THR A 8 6.24 -3.72 18.17
CA THR A 8 7.37 -4.63 18.02
C THR A 8 8.02 -4.45 16.65
N GLY A 9 9.32 -4.76 16.52
CA GLY A 9 10.03 -4.66 15.24
C GLY A 9 9.39 -5.51 14.13
N ALA A 10 8.80 -6.66 14.48
CA ALA A 10 8.06 -7.50 13.56
C ALA A 10 6.78 -6.82 13.03
N GLU A 11 6.06 -6.08 13.89
CA GLU A 11 4.87 -5.31 13.49
C GLU A 11 5.23 -4.15 12.56
N LEU A 12 6.35 -3.46 12.84
CA LEU A 12 6.87 -2.41 11.96
C LEU A 12 7.31 -2.95 10.60
N GLY A 13 8.01 -4.10 10.59
CA GLY A 13 8.39 -4.78 9.35
C GLY A 13 7.17 -5.22 8.53
N GLY A 14 6.15 -5.79 9.19
CA GLY A 14 4.90 -6.17 8.54
C GLY A 14 4.11 -4.98 7.99
N LEU A 15 4.15 -3.83 8.68
CA LEU A 15 3.59 -2.57 8.17
C LEU A 15 4.35 -2.10 6.94
N GLY A 16 5.68 -2.07 6.98
CA GLY A 16 6.51 -1.68 5.85
C GLY A 16 6.27 -2.54 4.61
N LEU A 17 6.22 -3.87 4.78
CA LEU A 17 5.93 -4.79 3.69
C LEU A 17 4.52 -4.59 3.11
N PHE A 18 3.53 -4.39 3.98
CA PHE A 18 2.16 -4.10 3.56
C PHE A 18 2.10 -2.83 2.71
N LEU A 19 2.68 -1.72 3.20
CA LEU A 19 2.72 -0.44 2.50
C LEU A 19 3.44 -0.55 1.14
N ALA A 20 4.60 -1.22 1.13
CA ALA A 20 5.36 -1.44 -0.10
C ALA A 20 4.55 -2.26 -1.12
N ALA A 21 3.95 -3.38 -0.70
CA ALA A 21 3.15 -4.21 -1.59
C ALA A 21 1.89 -3.49 -2.09
N ALA A 22 1.18 -2.78 -1.20
CA ALA A 22 -0.01 -2.02 -1.54
C ALA A 22 0.26 -0.94 -2.59
N PHE A 23 1.47 -0.39 -2.62
CA PHE A 23 1.88 0.59 -3.63
C PHE A 23 2.45 -0.06 -4.90
N ILE A 24 3.46 -0.92 -4.75
CA ILE A 24 4.26 -1.45 -5.87
C ILE A 24 3.42 -2.33 -6.78
N VAL A 25 2.55 -3.19 -6.21
CA VAL A 25 1.77 -4.14 -7.00
C VAL A 25 0.84 -3.46 -8.00
N PRO A 26 -0.06 -2.54 -7.61
CA PRO A 26 -0.95 -1.89 -8.57
C PRO A 26 -0.20 -0.93 -9.50
N PHE A 27 0.89 -0.30 -9.06
CA PHE A 27 1.74 0.52 -9.93
C PHE A 27 2.37 -0.31 -11.06
N LEU A 28 3.00 -1.43 -10.73
CA LEU A 28 3.62 -2.31 -11.72
C LEU A 28 2.56 -2.98 -12.61
N ALA A 29 1.40 -3.34 -12.06
CA ALA A 29 0.30 -3.86 -12.85
C ALA A 29 -0.19 -2.84 -13.89
N GLY A 30 -0.33 -1.57 -13.49
CA GLY A 30 -0.69 -0.47 -14.38
C GLY A 30 0.33 -0.24 -15.49
N LEU A 31 1.62 -0.21 -15.13
CA LEU A 31 2.73 -0.09 -16.09
C LEU A 31 2.76 -1.26 -17.08
N ALA A 32 2.60 -2.49 -16.60
CA ALA A 32 2.57 -3.68 -17.44
C ALA A 32 1.36 -3.65 -18.40
N LEU A 33 0.21 -3.19 -17.91
CA LEU A 33 -1.00 -3.05 -18.73
C LEU A 33 -0.82 -2.00 -19.83
N ASP A 34 -0.21 -0.85 -19.51
CA ASP A 34 0.13 0.17 -20.51
C ASP A 34 1.09 -0.39 -21.58
N ALA A 35 2.09 -1.17 -21.18
CA ALA A 35 3.04 -1.80 -22.10
C ALA A 35 2.37 -2.82 -23.04
N ILE A 36 1.41 -3.60 -22.53
CA ILE A 36 0.68 -4.61 -23.31
C ILE A 36 -0.33 -3.96 -24.27
N LEU A 37 -1.10 -2.99 -23.77
CA LEU A 37 -2.17 -2.34 -24.54
C LEU A 37 -1.69 -1.20 -25.42
N ARG A 38 -0.40 -0.84 -25.34
CA ARG A 38 0.20 0.30 -26.04
C ARG A 38 -0.59 1.60 -25.81
N THR A 39 -1.14 1.74 -24.61
CA THR A 39 -1.79 2.98 -24.21
C THR A 39 -0.73 4.02 -23.83
N SER A 40 -1.12 5.30 -23.83
CA SER A 40 -0.40 6.31 -23.07
C SER A 40 -0.33 5.87 -21.58
N PRO A 41 0.49 6.48 -20.70
CA PRO A 41 0.74 5.98 -19.33
C PRO A 41 -0.46 6.14 -18.37
N PHE A 42 -1.65 5.79 -18.84
CA PHE A 42 -2.94 5.97 -18.20
C PHE A 42 -3.17 4.92 -17.12
N PHE A 43 -2.91 3.63 -17.42
CA PHE A 43 -3.10 2.57 -16.44
C PHE A 43 -2.05 2.63 -15.33
N LEU A 44 -0.85 3.13 -15.61
CA LEU A 44 0.16 3.45 -14.61
C LEU A 44 -0.36 4.48 -13.60
N PHE A 45 -0.95 5.59 -14.06
CA PHE A 45 -1.50 6.60 -13.15
C PHE A 45 -2.71 6.07 -12.37
N LEU A 46 -3.58 5.27 -13.00
CA LEU A 46 -4.67 4.59 -12.29
C LEU A 46 -4.15 3.63 -11.22
N GLY A 47 -3.14 2.82 -11.55
CA GLY A 47 -2.48 1.90 -10.63
C GLY A 47 -1.82 2.64 -9.46
N LEU A 48 -1.19 3.78 -9.74
CA LEU A 48 -0.61 4.65 -8.71
C LEU A 48 -1.68 5.19 -7.76
N LEU A 49 -2.78 5.73 -8.28
CA LEU A 49 -3.89 6.24 -7.47
C LEU A 49 -4.51 5.13 -6.62
N ALA A 50 -4.74 3.95 -7.21
CA ALA A 50 -5.25 2.79 -6.50
C ALA A 50 -4.29 2.34 -5.39
N GLY A 51 -2.98 2.32 -5.64
CA GLY A 51 -1.97 1.94 -4.66
C GLY A 51 -1.88 2.91 -3.47
N ILE A 52 -1.95 4.21 -3.75
CA ILE A 52 -2.01 5.24 -2.70
C ILE A 52 -3.28 5.07 -1.87
N ALA A 53 -4.45 4.89 -2.50
CA ALA A 53 -5.71 4.68 -1.81
C ALA A 53 -5.71 3.41 -0.96
N ALA A 54 -5.15 2.31 -1.47
CA ALA A 54 -5.03 1.05 -0.75
C ALA A 54 -4.11 1.16 0.47
N ALA A 55 -2.96 1.82 0.32
CA ALA A 55 -2.03 2.07 1.42
C ALA A 55 -2.67 2.94 2.51
N ALA A 56 -3.30 4.06 2.12
CA ALA A 56 -3.97 4.97 3.04
C ALA A 56 -5.16 4.29 3.75
N GLY A 57 -6.01 3.59 2.99
CA GLY A 57 -7.16 2.87 3.52
C GLY A 57 -6.76 1.73 4.46
N GLY A 58 -5.71 0.97 4.11
CA GLY A 58 -5.18 -0.08 4.97
C GLY A 58 -4.58 0.45 6.27
N LEU A 59 -3.85 1.57 6.20
CA LEU A 59 -3.32 2.24 7.39
C LEU A 59 -4.45 2.78 8.27
N PHE A 60 -5.46 3.41 7.69
CA PHE A 60 -6.62 3.93 8.41
C PHE A 60 -7.43 2.82 9.08
N ALA A 61 -7.72 1.73 8.36
CA ALA A 61 -8.43 0.58 8.90
C ALA A 61 -7.67 -0.06 10.07
N ARG A 62 -6.34 -0.07 10.00
CA ARG A 62 -5.48 -0.60 11.05
C ARG A 62 -5.41 0.33 12.26
N TRP A 63 -5.30 1.65 12.04
CA TRP A 63 -5.38 2.65 13.11
C TRP A 63 -6.71 2.56 13.87
N LYS A 64 -7.85 2.49 13.15
CA LYS A 64 -9.17 2.34 13.76
C LYS A 64 -9.34 1.05 14.58
N ARG A 65 -8.60 -0.02 14.27
CA ARG A 65 -8.65 -1.29 15.03
C ARG A 65 -7.84 -1.23 16.33
N TYR A 66 -6.87 -0.32 16.45
CA TYR A 66 -6.01 -0.19 17.61
C TYR A 66 -6.42 0.97 18.55
N GLN A 67 -7.35 1.83 18.12
CA GLN A 67 -8.08 2.75 19.00
C GLN A 67 -9.24 2.03 19.68
#